data_AF-A0A137Q3C9-F1
#
_entry.id   AF-A0A137Q3C9-F1
#
_cell.length_a   1.000
_cell.length_b   1.000
_cell.length_c   1.000
_cell.angle_alpha   90.00
_cell.angle_beta   90.00
_cell.angle_gamma   90.00
#
_symmetry.space_group_name_H-M   'P 1'
#
loop_
_entity.id
_entity.type
_entity.pdbx_description
1 polymer ?
#
loop_
_entity_poly.entity_id
_entity_poly.type
_entity_poly.pdbx_seq_one_letter_code
_entity_poly.pdbx_strand_id
1 'polypeptide(L)' 'LLDSGASENFIDLQLVQKYNLPKFPLLKPSKTYNADGSRNKARQCTYYTKLKLEINGQKIIIYSKII' A
#
# COMPACT_ATOMS: atom_id res chain seq x y z
N LEU A 1 2.38 -10.25 -1.67
CA LEU A 1 3.83 -10.55 -1.60
C LEU A 1 4.28 -10.29 -0.18
N LEU A 2 5.02 -11.22 0.44
CA LEU A 2 5.73 -10.93 1.69
C LEU A 2 7.14 -10.49 1.29
N ASP A 3 7.46 -9.22 1.54
CA ASP A 3 8.72 -8.61 1.14
C ASP A 3 9.36 -7.92 2.35
N SER A 4 10.38 -8.55 2.93
CA SER A 4 11.12 -8.00 4.07
C SER A 4 12.01 -6.81 3.68
N GLY A 5 12.23 -6.56 2.39
CA GLY A 5 12.92 -5.38 1.89
C GLY A 5 12.03 -4.13 1.83
N ALA A 6 10.71 -4.30 1.92
CA ALA A 6 9.76 -3.20 1.95
C ALA A 6 9.58 -2.69 3.39
N SER A 7 9.77 -1.39 3.59
CA SER A 7 9.59 -0.76 4.91
C SER A 7 8.13 -0.66 5.35
N GLU A 8 7.18 -0.74 4.41
CA GLU A 8 5.75 -0.57 4.64
C GLU A 8 4.94 -1.48 3.70
N ASN A 9 3.62 -1.54 3.91
CA ASN A 9 2.71 -2.24 3.01
C ASN A 9 2.28 -1.35 1.85
N PHE A 10 2.29 -1.93 0.65
CA PHE A 10 1.90 -1.24 -0.58
C PHE A 10 0.89 -2.08 -1.37
N ILE A 11 0.02 -1.39 -2.10
CA ILE A 11 -0.94 -2.02 -3.01
C ILE A 11 -1.05 -1.20 -4.29
N ASP A 12 -1.18 -1.89 -5.42
CA ASP A 12 -1.32 -1.28 -6.74
C ASP A 12 -2.72 -0.64 -6.92
N LEU A 13 -2.75 0.55 -7.52
CA LEU A 13 -3.98 1.29 -7.80
C LEU A 13 -5.03 0.49 -8.62
N GLN A 14 -4.60 -0.33 -9.59
CA GLN A 14 -5.50 -1.12 -10.42
C GLN A 14 -6.19 -2.21 -9.59
N LEU A 15 -5.49 -2.82 -8.63
CA LEU A 15 -6.10 -3.76 -7.69
C LEU A 15 -7.16 -3.09 -6.81
N VAL A 16 -6.85 -1.90 -6.29
CA VAL A 16 -7.80 -1.12 -5.50
C VAL A 16 -9.06 -0.79 -6.30
N GLN A 17 -8.92 -0.43 -7.58
CA GLN A 17 -10.05 -0.18 -8.48
C GLN A 17 -10.83 -1.46 -8.81
N LYS A 18 -10.13 -2.53 -9.19
CA LYS A 18 -10.72 -3.82 -9.58
C LYS A 18 -11.64 -4.39 -8.50
N TYR A 19 -11.24 -4.27 -7.25
CA TYR A 19 -11.99 -4.81 -6.11
C TYR A 19 -12.81 -3.75 -5.36
N ASN A 20 -12.92 -2.53 -5.91
CA ASN A 20 -13.64 -1.41 -5.31
C ASN A 20 -13.29 -1.20 -3.82
N LEU A 21 -11.98 -1.25 -3.51
CA LEU A 21 -11.50 -1.13 -2.14
C LEU A 21 -11.62 0.32 -1.65
N PRO A 22 -11.96 0.55 -0.38
CA PRO A 22 -12.10 1.89 0.17
C PRO A 22 -10.76 2.63 0.14
N LYS A 23 -10.78 3.91 -0.24
CA LYS A 23 -9.61 4.79 -0.28
C LYS A 23 -9.72 5.86 0.78
N PHE A 24 -8.65 6.09 1.52
CA PHE A 24 -8.57 7.11 2.56
C PHE A 24 -7.38 8.02 2.30
N PRO A 25 -7.53 9.35 2.43
CA PRO A 25 -6.41 10.27 2.25
C PRO A 25 -5.37 10.09 3.37
N LEU A 26 -4.10 10.20 3.01
CA LEU A 26 -3.01 10.34 3.97
C LEU A 26 -3.00 11.78 4.52
N LEU A 27 -2.68 11.93 5.81
CA LEU A 27 -2.53 13.25 6.43
C LEU A 27 -1.44 14.10 5.79
N LYS A 28 -0.38 13.44 5.28
CA LYS A 28 0.71 14.07 4.54
C LYS A 28 1.08 13.18 3.34
N PRO A 29 1.29 13.74 2.13
CA PRO A 29 1.82 12.97 1.01
C PRO A 29 3.14 12.30 1.37
N SER A 30 3.28 11.03 1.02
CA SER A 30 4.47 10.23 1.30
C SER A 30 5.28 10.04 0.02
N LYS A 31 6.60 10.25 0.11
CA LYS A 31 7.54 9.91 -0.97
C LYS A 31 7.92 8.44 -0.83
N THR A 32 7.78 7.69 -1.91
CA THR A 32 8.19 6.28 -1.99
C THR A 32 9.43 6.17 -2.87
N TYR A 33 10.34 5.29 -2.48
CA TYR A 33 11.57 4.99 -3.20
C TYR A 33 11.59 3.50 -3.53
N ASN A 34 12.14 3.16 -4.69
CA ASN A 34 12.37 1.79 -5.10
C ASN A 34 13.62 1.24 -4.40
N ALA A 35 13.85 -0.07 -4.51
CA ALA A 35 15.00 -0.73 -3.89
C ALA A 35 16.36 -0.18 -4.37
N ASP A 36 16.43 0.34 -5.59
CA ASP A 36 17.62 1.00 -6.15
C ASP A 36 17.81 2.45 -5.68
N GLY A 37 16.96 2.94 -4.77
CA GLY A 37 16.97 4.30 -4.25
C GLY A 37 16.35 5.34 -5.19
N SER A 38 15.92 4.95 -6.39
CA SER A 38 15.22 5.84 -7.31
C SER A 38 13.83 6.22 -6.77
N ARG A 39 13.33 7.40 -7.14
CA ARG A 39 11.95 7.78 -6.79
C ARG A 39 10.96 6.85 -7.50
N ASN A 40 9.98 6.38 -6.76
CA ASN A 40 8.90 5.60 -7.33
C ASN A 40 8.12 6.43 -8.38
N LYS A 41 7.72 5.78 -9.48
CA LYS A 41 7.05 6.43 -10.63
C LYS A 41 5.70 7.06 -10.26
N ALA A 42 5.07 6.60 -9.18
CA ALA A 42 3.83 7.17 -8.64
C ALA A 42 3.99 8.61 -8.08
N ARG A 43 5.22 9.15 -8.08
CA ARG A 43 5.62 10.50 -7.60
C ARG A 43 5.42 10.71 -6.10
N GLN A 44 4.18 10.68 -5.63
CA GLN A 44 3.78 10.84 -4.23
C GLN A 44 2.53 10.01 -3.93
N CYS A 45 2.61 9.19 -2.90
CA CYS A 45 1.46 8.47 -2.38
C CYS A 45 0.63 9.43 -1.51
N THR A 46 -0.64 9.61 -1.85
CA THR A 46 -1.58 10.48 -1.13
C THR A 46 -2.74 9.72 -0.50
N TYR A 47 -2.88 8.43 -0.78
CA TYR A 47 -3.98 7.60 -0.29
C TYR A 47 -3.48 6.26 0.26
N TYR A 48 -4.24 5.70 1.19
CA TYR A 48 -4.08 4.33 1.65
C TYR A 48 -5.42 3.59 1.59
N THR A 49 -5.38 2.27 1.67
CA THR A 49 -6.54 1.43 1.88
C THR A 49 -6.35 0.56 3.12
N LYS A 50 -7.46 0.14 3.70
CA LYS A 50 -7.50 -0.76 4.86
C LYS A 50 -7.93 -2.14 4.38
N LEU A 51 -7.05 -3.13 4.55
CA LEU A 51 -7.34 -4.52 4.19
C LEU A 51 -7.59 -5.34 5.46
N LYS A 52 -8.63 -6.16 5.43
CA LYS A 52 -8.87 -7.21 6.41
C LYS A 52 -8.39 -8.51 5.79
N LEU A 53 -7.36 -9.11 6.35
CA LEU A 53 -6.77 -10.35 5.87
C LEU A 53 -6.99 -11.45 6.90
N GLU A 54 -7.08 -12.69 6.41
CA GLU A 54 -7.02 -13.88 7.25
C GLU A 54 -5.84 -14.73 6.76
N ILE A 55 -4.89 -15.00 7.65
CA ILE A 55 -3.69 -15.78 7.36
C ILE A 55 -3.58 -16.86 8.44
N ASN A 56 -3.58 -18.14 8.05
CA ASN A 56 -3.54 -19.27 8.97
C ASN A 56 -4.60 -19.19 10.10
N GLY A 57 -5.82 -18.77 9.77
CA GLY A 57 -6.93 -18.60 10.72
C GLY A 57 -6.84 -17.34 11.60
N GLN A 58 -5.77 -16.55 11.50
CA GLN A 58 -5.60 -15.30 12.22
C GLN A 58 -6.07 -14.12 11.38
N LYS A 59 -6.97 -13.31 11.94
CA LYS A 59 -7.47 -12.10 11.31
C LYS A 59 -6.57 -10.92 11.65
N ILE A 60 -6.05 -10.27 10.62
CA ILE A 60 -5.21 -9.07 10.74
C ILE A 60 -5.77 -7.94 9.89
N ILE A 61 -5.60 -6.72 10.38
CA ILE A 61 -5.88 -5.51 9.62
C ILE A 61 -4.55 -4.89 9.23
N ILE A 62 -4.37 -4.65 7.93
CA ILE A 62 -3.21 -3.91 7.42
C ILE A 62 -3.63 -2.64 6.72
N TYR A 63 -2.76 -1.64 6.76
CA TYR A 63 -2.91 -0.37 6.08
C TYR A 63 -1.89 -0.34 4.96
N SER A 64 -2.37 -0.28 3.71
CA SER A 64 -1.51 -0.35 2.53
C SER A 64 -1.56 0.97 1.78
N LYS A 65 -0.39 1.56 1.53
CA LYS A 65 -0.23 2.75 0.70
C LYS A 65 -0.54 2.40 -0.75
N ILE A 66 -1.30 3.25 -1.42
CA ILE A 66 -1.66 3.04 -2.83
C ILE A 66 -0.55 3.63 -3.69
N ILE A 67 0.12 2.78 -4.46
CA ILE A 67 1.20 3.13 -5.38
C ILE A 67 0.83 2.82 -6.83
#